data_AF-A0A7M2YSX4-F1
#
_entry.id   AF-A0A7M2YSX4-F1
#
_cell.length_a   1.000
_cell.length_b   1.000
_cell.length_c   1.000
_cell.angle_alpha   90.00
_cell.angle_beta   90.00
_cell.angle_gamma   90.00
#
_symmetry.space_group_name_H-M   'P 1'
#
loop_
_entity.id
_entity.type
_entity.pdbx_description
1 polymer ?
#
loop_
_entity_poly.entity_id
_entity_poly.type
_entity_poly.pdbx_seq_one_letter_code
_entity_poly.pdbx_strand_id
1 'polypeptide(L)'
;MRELPRQLSVDELAGLFEGRTRFLERLSRREDPLGTALDVIEQLSLEEKREVLDAHPAIGQRAGLSARSAAEQGTDDDPAVLAELARLNADYESRHGFRFVVFVNRRPKAEILEVLKARIGNPTDVELETALAELVAIAVDRWRRG
;
A
#
# COMPACT_ATOMS: atom_id res chain seq x y z
N MET A 1 -11.43 11.19 -16.32
CA MET A 1 -11.22 10.11 -15.33
C MET A 1 -11.19 8.82 -16.13
N ARG A 2 -10.10 8.05 -16.11
CA ARG A 2 -10.01 6.77 -16.85
C ARG A 2 -10.97 5.74 -16.23
N GLU A 3 -11.67 5.00 -17.07
CA GLU A 3 -12.38 3.79 -16.66
C GLU A 3 -11.39 2.68 -16.25
N LEU A 4 -11.81 1.72 -15.43
CA LEU A 4 -10.95 0.59 -15.06
C LEU A 4 -10.66 -0.30 -16.29
N PRO A 5 -9.44 -0.85 -16.41
CA PRO A 5 -9.03 -1.59 -17.60
C PRO A 5 -9.57 -3.01 -17.60
N ARG A 6 -9.88 -3.53 -18.81
CA ARG A 6 -10.34 -4.92 -18.98
C ARG A 6 -9.25 -5.99 -18.87
N GLN A 7 -7.97 -5.61 -18.89
CA GLN A 7 -6.87 -6.51 -18.58
C GLN A 7 -5.59 -5.69 -18.39
N LEU A 8 -4.74 -6.11 -17.46
CA LEU A 8 -3.43 -5.52 -17.23
C LEU A 8 -2.39 -6.64 -17.15
N SER A 9 -1.25 -6.41 -17.77
CA SER A 9 -0.09 -7.29 -17.63
C SER A 9 0.48 -7.24 -16.21
N VAL A 10 1.27 -8.26 -15.84
CA VAL A 10 1.97 -8.28 -14.54
C VAL A 10 2.91 -7.07 -14.40
N ASP A 11 3.51 -6.59 -15.49
CA ASP A 11 4.38 -5.40 -15.47
C ASP A 11 3.60 -4.11 -15.13
N GLU A 12 2.44 -3.91 -15.77
CA GLU A 12 1.58 -2.76 -15.48
C GLU A 12 1.09 -2.80 -14.03
N LEU A 13 0.64 -3.97 -13.58
CA LEU A 13 0.22 -4.19 -12.20
C LEU A 13 1.37 -3.98 -11.21
N ALA A 14 2.58 -4.45 -11.52
CA ALA A 14 3.74 -4.24 -10.64
C ALA A 14 4.07 -2.76 -10.47
N GLY A 15 3.89 -1.96 -11.53
CA GLY A 15 3.99 -0.50 -11.44
C GLY A 15 2.86 0.13 -10.61
N LEU A 16 1.67 -0.46 -10.56
CA LEU A 16 0.54 0.05 -9.77
C LEU A 16 0.59 -0.36 -8.29
N PHE A 17 1.15 -1.52 -7.97
CA PHE A 17 1.24 -2.04 -6.60
C PHE A 17 2.62 -1.84 -5.95
N GLU A 18 3.62 -1.39 -6.72
CA GLU A 18 5.02 -1.19 -6.30
C GLU A 18 5.77 -2.47 -5.94
N GLY A 19 5.64 -3.50 -6.78
CA GLY A 19 6.39 -4.74 -6.62
C GLY A 19 5.80 -5.88 -7.43
N ARG A 20 6.64 -6.87 -7.76
CA ARG A 20 6.16 -8.12 -8.38
C ARG A 20 5.88 -9.15 -7.29
N THR A 21 4.64 -9.59 -7.19
CA THR A 21 4.22 -10.63 -6.24
C THR A 21 3.36 -11.67 -6.95
N ARG A 22 3.22 -12.85 -6.35
CA ARG A 22 2.33 -13.91 -6.88
C ARG A 22 0.87 -13.47 -6.96
N PHE A 23 0.46 -12.56 -6.09
CA PHE A 23 -0.85 -11.91 -6.17
C PHE A 23 -1.07 -11.25 -7.54
N LEU A 24 -0.06 -10.56 -8.09
CA LEU A 24 -0.20 -9.89 -9.39
C LEU A 24 -0.28 -10.87 -10.55
N GLU A 25 0.36 -12.04 -10.45
CA GLU A 25 0.23 -13.10 -11.45
C GLU A 25 -1.18 -13.70 -11.49
N ARG A 26 -1.86 -13.77 -10.33
CA ARG A 26 -3.27 -14.16 -10.25
C ARG A 26 -4.17 -13.05 -10.78
N LEU A 27 -3.86 -11.80 -10.44
CA LEU A 27 -4.64 -10.64 -10.79
C LEU A 27 -4.61 -10.33 -12.29
N SER A 28 -3.47 -10.52 -12.96
CA SER A 28 -3.32 -10.29 -14.41
C SER A 28 -4.17 -11.23 -15.27
N ARG A 29 -4.68 -12.32 -14.70
CA ARG A 29 -5.56 -13.28 -15.37
C ARG A 29 -7.04 -12.88 -15.29
N ARG A 30 -7.38 -11.81 -14.57
CA ARG A 30 -8.75 -11.31 -14.44
C ARG A 30 -9.09 -10.34 -15.56
N GLU A 31 -10.37 -10.34 -15.95
CA GLU A 31 -10.92 -9.37 -16.91
C GLU A 31 -11.17 -7.98 -16.28
N ASP A 32 -11.14 -7.86 -14.97
CA ASP A 32 -11.08 -6.55 -14.30
C ASP A 32 -10.12 -6.66 -13.12
N PRO A 33 -8.80 -6.58 -13.39
CA PRO A 33 -7.79 -6.77 -12.35
C PRO A 33 -7.96 -5.81 -11.17
N LEU A 34 -8.31 -4.55 -11.41
CA LEU A 34 -8.43 -3.57 -10.32
C LEU A 34 -9.78 -3.67 -9.61
N GLY A 35 -10.87 -3.96 -10.33
CA GLY A 35 -12.20 -4.14 -9.72
C GLY A 35 -12.34 -5.43 -8.92
N THR A 36 -11.56 -6.47 -9.23
CA THR A 36 -11.59 -7.78 -8.54
C THR A 36 -10.42 -8.00 -7.57
N ALA A 37 -9.62 -6.97 -7.31
CA ALA A 37 -8.42 -7.10 -6.49
C ALA A 37 -8.70 -7.59 -5.06
N LEU A 38 -9.75 -7.08 -4.41
CA LEU A 38 -10.14 -7.52 -3.08
C LEU A 38 -10.59 -8.99 -3.08
N ASP A 39 -11.42 -9.40 -4.04
CA ASP A 39 -11.87 -10.79 -4.16
C ASP A 39 -10.69 -11.76 -4.36
N VAL A 40 -9.65 -11.34 -5.10
CA VAL A 40 -8.43 -12.14 -5.27
C VAL A 40 -7.60 -12.16 -4.00
N ILE A 41 -7.53 -11.05 -3.26
CA ILE A 41 -6.84 -10.94 -1.96
C ILE A 41 -7.48 -11.88 -0.92
N GLU A 42 -8.80 -12.02 -0.90
CA GLU A 42 -9.50 -12.93 0.01
C GLU A 42 -9.08 -14.40 -0.19
N GLN A 43 -8.63 -14.76 -1.39
CA GLN A 43 -8.16 -16.11 -1.74
C GLN A 43 -6.68 -16.34 -1.45
N LEU A 44 -5.97 -15.31 -0.95
CA LEU A 44 -4.56 -15.43 -0.57
C LEU A 44 -4.45 -16.01 0.83
N SER A 45 -3.38 -16.79 1.04
CA SER A 45 -2.96 -17.16 2.39
C SER A 45 -2.51 -15.92 3.17
N LEU A 46 -2.48 -16.04 4.51
CA LEU A 46 -1.99 -14.97 5.38
C LEU A 46 -0.57 -14.52 5.02
N GLU A 47 0.31 -15.46 4.67
CA GLU A 47 1.69 -15.17 4.26
C GLU A 47 1.74 -14.38 2.95
N GLU A 48 0.95 -14.77 1.95
CA GLU A 48 0.85 -14.04 0.68
C GLU A 48 0.27 -12.64 0.87
N LYS A 49 -0.72 -12.45 1.76
CA LYS A 49 -1.26 -11.13 2.09
C LYS A 49 -0.17 -10.22 2.68
N ARG A 50 0.68 -10.75 3.57
CA ARG A 50 1.81 -10.02 4.15
C ARG A 50 2.88 -9.67 3.11
N GLU A 51 3.26 -10.63 2.26
CA GLU A 51 4.21 -10.40 1.16
C GLU A 51 3.78 -9.24 0.26
N VAL A 52 2.48 -9.14 -0.03
CA VAL A 52 1.90 -8.06 -0.83
C VAL A 52 2.06 -6.70 -0.16
N LEU A 53 1.84 -6.61 1.16
CA LEU A 53 2.04 -5.37 1.93
C LEU A 53 3.52 -5.01 2.06
N ASP A 54 4.37 -6.00 2.30
CA ASP A 54 5.82 -5.84 2.50
C ASP A 54 6.58 -5.50 1.22
N ALA A 55 5.95 -5.65 0.05
CA ALA A 55 6.49 -5.14 -1.21
C ALA A 55 6.36 -3.61 -1.32
N HIS A 56 5.38 -3.00 -0.63
CA HIS A 56 5.10 -1.58 -0.75
C HIS A 56 6.07 -0.73 0.09
N PRO A 57 6.58 0.43 -0.37
CA PRO A 57 7.49 1.23 0.44
C PRO A 57 6.82 1.80 1.71
N ALA A 58 7.60 1.93 2.78
CA ALA A 58 7.09 2.49 4.03
C ALA A 58 6.85 4.00 3.92
N ILE A 59 5.84 4.52 4.63
CA ILE A 59 5.64 5.96 4.74
C ILE A 59 6.83 6.62 5.48
N GLY A 60 7.39 7.67 4.91
CA GLY A 60 8.58 8.35 5.42
C GLY A 60 9.91 7.82 4.87
N GLN A 61 9.91 6.72 4.10
CA GLN A 61 11.10 6.24 3.40
C GLN A 61 11.56 7.25 2.34
N ARG A 62 12.88 7.45 2.17
CA ARG A 62 13.42 8.38 1.17
C ARG A 62 14.31 7.75 0.11
N ALA A 63 14.99 6.66 0.44
CA ALA A 63 15.87 5.95 -0.49
C ALA A 63 15.14 4.77 -1.12
N GLY A 64 15.41 4.50 -2.40
CA GLY A 64 14.87 3.34 -3.11
C GLY A 64 13.38 3.43 -3.46
N LEU A 65 12.77 4.62 -3.39
CA LEU A 65 11.40 4.84 -3.86
C LEU A 65 11.34 4.91 -5.39
N SER A 66 10.26 4.39 -5.98
CA SER A 66 9.90 4.75 -7.35
C SER A 66 9.51 6.24 -7.44
N ALA A 67 9.48 6.78 -8.66
CA ALA A 67 9.00 8.14 -8.90
C ALA A 67 7.54 8.35 -8.45
N ARG A 68 6.69 7.31 -8.53
CA ARG A 68 5.29 7.38 -8.09
C ARG A 68 5.19 7.44 -6.57
N SER A 69 5.86 6.52 -5.89
CA SER A 69 5.91 6.49 -4.42
C SER A 69 6.50 7.78 -3.84
N ALA A 70 7.56 8.32 -4.47
CA ALA A 70 8.12 9.61 -4.06
C ALA A 70 7.13 10.78 -4.24
N ALA A 71 6.38 10.81 -5.36
CA ALA A 71 5.38 11.83 -5.61
C ALA A 71 4.18 11.74 -4.65
N GLU A 72 3.75 10.53 -4.30
CA GLU A 72 2.64 10.29 -3.39
C GLU A 72 2.97 10.71 -1.96
N GLN A 73 4.15 10.33 -1.46
CA GLN A 73 4.57 10.71 -0.10
C GLN A 73 4.93 12.19 0.03
N GLY A 74 5.20 12.87 -1.10
CA GLY A 74 5.51 14.28 -1.16
C GLY A 74 6.84 14.66 -0.50
N THR A 75 7.18 15.95 -0.57
CA THR A 75 8.47 16.49 -0.10
C THR A 75 8.44 16.98 1.34
N ASP A 76 7.29 16.93 2.03
CA ASP A 76 7.16 17.32 3.44
C ASP A 76 8.14 16.52 4.30
N ASP A 77 9.06 17.18 4.97
CA ASP A 77 10.26 16.54 5.50
C ASP A 77 10.65 16.97 6.91
N ASP A 78 9.65 17.40 7.70
CA ASP A 78 9.83 17.68 9.14
C ASP A 78 10.57 16.50 9.82
N PRO A 79 11.81 16.73 10.30
CA PRO A 79 12.62 15.68 10.90
C PRO A 79 11.97 15.02 12.11
N ALA A 80 11.18 15.75 12.90
CA ALA A 80 10.50 15.21 14.07
C ALA A 80 9.37 14.25 13.65
N VAL A 81 8.60 14.62 12.63
CA VAL A 81 7.54 13.76 12.08
C VAL A 81 8.14 12.49 11.47
N LEU A 82 9.24 12.61 10.73
CA LEU A 82 9.90 11.45 10.12
C LEU A 82 10.52 10.50 11.15
N ALA A 83 11.14 11.04 12.20
CA ALA A 83 11.66 10.23 13.29
C ALA A 83 10.54 9.44 13.98
N GLU A 84 9.40 10.09 14.24
CA GLU A 84 8.26 9.44 14.87
C GLU A 84 7.58 8.41 13.94
N LEU A 85 7.46 8.71 12.65
CA LEU A 85 6.99 7.73 11.65
C LEU A 85 7.90 6.50 11.59
N ALA A 86 9.22 6.68 11.59
CA ALA A 86 10.17 5.57 11.60
C ALA A 86 10.00 4.70 12.86
N ARG A 87 9.86 5.33 14.03
CA ARG A 87 9.62 4.64 15.31
C ARG A 87 8.32 3.85 15.27
N LEU A 88 7.21 4.48 14.88
CA LEU A 88 5.90 3.82 14.86
C LEU A 88 5.76 2.78 13.76
N ASN A 89 6.43 2.93 12.62
CA ASN A 89 6.49 1.87 11.60
C ASN A 89 7.15 0.61 12.19
N ALA A 90 8.24 0.75 12.95
CA ALA A 90 8.90 -0.39 13.60
C ALA A 90 8.00 -1.04 14.67
N ASP A 91 7.32 -0.24 15.50
CA ASP A 91 6.38 -0.74 16.49
C ASP A 91 5.20 -1.47 15.82
N TYR A 92 4.68 -0.90 14.73
CA TYR A 92 3.59 -1.48 13.93
C TYR A 92 4.00 -2.81 13.31
N GLU A 93 5.15 -2.87 12.64
CA GLU A 93 5.67 -4.10 12.03
C GLU A 93 5.95 -5.17 13.09
N SER A 94 6.48 -4.79 14.26
CA SER A 94 6.69 -5.72 15.38
C SER A 94 5.39 -6.30 15.92
N ARG A 95 4.30 -5.54 15.93
CA ARG A 95 2.98 -5.97 16.42
C ARG A 95 2.22 -6.81 15.40
N HIS A 96 2.16 -6.34 14.16
CA HIS A 96 1.28 -6.90 13.13
C HIS A 96 1.97 -7.90 12.21
N GLY A 97 3.30 -7.80 12.08
CA GLY A 97 4.11 -8.69 11.24
C GLY A 97 3.99 -8.39 9.74
N PHE A 98 3.65 -7.15 9.39
CA PHE A 98 3.64 -6.63 8.02
C PHE A 98 3.74 -5.10 8.05
N ARG A 99 4.15 -4.52 6.92
CA ARG A 99 4.34 -3.08 6.77
C ARG A 99 3.03 -2.28 6.85
N PHE A 100 3.10 -1.11 7.48
CA PHE A 100 2.00 -0.16 7.47
C PHE A 100 1.78 0.43 6.07
N VAL A 101 0.58 0.22 5.53
CA VAL A 101 0.14 0.77 4.25
C VAL A 101 -1.10 1.63 4.45
N VAL A 102 -1.08 2.82 3.85
CA VAL A 102 -2.17 3.80 3.89
C VAL A 102 -2.18 4.62 2.61
N PHE A 103 -3.36 4.84 2.03
CA PHE A 103 -3.52 5.73 0.89
C PHE A 103 -3.37 7.18 1.35
N VAL A 104 -2.20 7.76 1.12
CA VAL A 104 -1.90 9.12 1.60
C VAL A 104 -2.86 10.18 1.09
N ASN A 105 -3.36 10.04 -0.15
CA ASN A 105 -4.31 10.96 -0.78
C ASN A 105 -3.93 12.46 -0.61
N ARG A 106 -2.63 12.78 -0.76
CA ARG A 106 -2.03 14.11 -0.56
C ARG A 106 -2.13 14.69 0.86
N ARG A 107 -2.48 13.90 1.87
CA ARG A 107 -2.40 14.32 3.27
C ARG A 107 -0.93 14.55 3.65
N PRO A 108 -0.63 15.59 4.44
CA PRO A 108 0.72 15.82 4.97
C PRO A 108 1.16 14.67 5.88
N LYS A 109 2.47 14.49 6.06
CA LYS A 109 3.00 13.36 6.83
C LYS A 109 2.55 13.39 8.30
N ALA A 110 2.35 14.60 8.84
CA ALA A 110 1.81 14.78 10.18
C ALA A 110 0.39 14.21 10.34
N GLU A 111 -0.47 14.34 9.32
CA GLU A 111 -1.80 13.72 9.36
C GLU A 111 -1.73 12.20 9.23
N ILE A 112 -0.82 11.69 8.38
CA ILE A 112 -0.60 10.24 8.26
C ILE A 112 -0.05 9.64 9.55
N LEU A 113 0.79 10.38 10.26
CA LEU A 113 1.28 9.99 11.57
C LEU A 113 0.13 9.76 12.56
N GLU A 114 -0.88 10.64 12.58
CA GLU A 114 -2.06 10.45 13.44
C GLU A 114 -2.90 9.24 13.02
N VAL A 115 -2.98 8.94 11.72
CA VAL A 115 -3.64 7.71 11.22
C VAL A 115 -2.90 6.46 11.71
N LEU A 116 -1.57 6.45 11.66
CA LEU A 116 -0.75 5.35 12.17
C LEU A 116 -0.95 5.17 13.68
N LYS A 117 -0.94 6.24 14.47
CA LYS A 117 -1.22 6.19 15.91
C LYS A 117 -2.60 5.64 16.23
N ALA A 118 -3.61 5.97 15.42
CA ALA A 118 -4.97 5.45 15.61
C ALA A 118 -5.08 3.96 15.26
N ARG A 119 -4.34 3.50 14.23
CA ARG A 119 -4.46 2.13 13.69
C ARG A 119 -3.56 1.10 14.38
N ILE A 120 -2.43 1.51 14.96
CA ILE A 120 -1.49 0.58 15.62
C ILE A 120 -2.14 -0.22 16.78
N GLY A 121 -3.22 0.30 17.38
CA GLY A 121 -3.95 -0.38 18.44
C GLY A 121 -4.94 -1.44 17.95
N ASN A 122 -5.20 -1.53 16.64
CA ASN A 122 -6.22 -2.42 16.08
C ASN A 122 -5.89 -3.91 16.31
N PRO A 123 -6.91 -4.79 16.29
CA PRO A 123 -6.71 -6.21 16.08
C PRO A 123 -5.99 -6.48 14.75
N THR A 124 -5.04 -7.41 14.73
CA THR A 124 -4.18 -7.66 13.56
C THR A 124 -4.95 -8.17 12.34
N ASP A 125 -6.03 -8.92 12.54
CA ASP A 125 -6.93 -9.38 11.48
C ASP A 125 -7.68 -8.22 10.82
N VAL A 126 -8.24 -7.31 11.63
CA VAL A 126 -8.90 -6.09 11.13
C VAL A 126 -7.91 -5.19 10.39
N GLU A 127 -6.71 -5.04 10.94
CA GLU A 127 -5.69 -4.18 10.38
C GLU A 127 -5.12 -4.72 9.06
N LEU A 128 -5.01 -6.04 8.93
CA LEU A 128 -4.58 -6.69 7.70
C LEU A 128 -5.55 -6.38 6.55
N GLU A 129 -6.85 -6.57 6.78
CA GLU A 129 -7.88 -6.26 5.76
C GLU A 129 -7.89 -4.77 5.43
N THR A 130 -7.71 -3.90 6.43
CA THR A 130 -7.61 -2.45 6.23
C THR A 130 -6.41 -2.07 5.36
N ALA A 131 -5.23 -2.60 5.65
CA ALA A 131 -4.01 -2.30 4.90
C ALA A 131 -4.09 -2.79 3.44
N LEU A 132 -4.71 -3.94 3.20
CA LEU A 132 -4.94 -4.48 1.85
C LEU A 132 -5.94 -3.63 1.04
N ALA A 133 -7.01 -3.15 1.69
CA ALA A 133 -7.94 -2.22 1.06
C ALA A 133 -7.29 -0.89 0.69
N GLU A 134 -6.46 -0.33 1.57
CA GLU A 134 -5.67 0.87 1.32
C GLU A 134 -4.70 0.67 0.14
N LEU A 135 -4.03 -0.48 0.07
CA LEU A 135 -3.15 -0.83 -1.05
C LEU A 135 -3.89 -0.86 -2.40
N VAL A 136 -5.08 -1.49 -2.44
CA VAL A 136 -5.91 -1.51 -3.65
C VAL A 136 -6.36 -0.10 -4.03
N ALA A 137 -6.73 0.73 -3.05
CA ALA A 137 -7.12 2.12 -3.29
C ALA A 137 -5.98 2.94 -3.92
N ILE A 138 -4.74 2.75 -3.47
CA ILE A 138 -3.53 3.33 -4.07
C ILE A 138 -3.40 2.92 -5.54
N ALA A 139 -3.49 1.61 -5.84
CA ALA A 139 -3.36 1.10 -7.20
C ALA A 139 -4.45 1.66 -8.14
N VAL A 140 -5.68 1.78 -7.66
CA VAL A 140 -6.80 2.38 -8.40
C VAL A 140 -6.58 3.87 -8.66
N ASP A 141 -6.12 4.63 -7.66
CA ASP A 141 -5.82 6.06 -7.83
C ASP A 141 -4.68 6.28 -8.84
N ARG A 142 -3.61 5.48 -8.76
CA ARG A 142 -2.51 5.47 -9.73
C ARG A 142 -3.00 5.25 -11.15
N TRP A 143 -3.90 4.27 -11.37
CA TRP A 143 -4.48 4.02 -12.69
C TRP A 143 -5.35 5.18 -13.19
N ARG A 144 -6.19 5.75 -12.32
CA ARG A 144 -7.11 6.83 -12.70
C ARG A 144 -6.40 8.14 -13.04
N ARG A 145 -5.18 8.35 -12.51
CA ARG A 145 -4.37 9.56 -12.70
C ARG A 145 -3.29 9.44 -13.77
N GLY A 146 -2.77 8.24 -14.02
CA GLY A 146 -1.88 7.97 -15.15
C GLY A 146 -2.62 8.00 -16.48
#